data_AF-A0A3D2V1D4-F1
#
_entry.id   AF-A0A3D2V1D4-F1
#
_cell.length_a   1.000
_cell.length_b   1.000
_cell.length_c   1.000
_cell.angle_alpha   90.00
_cell.angle_beta   90.00
_cell.angle_gamma   90.00
#
_symmetry.space_group_name_H-M   'P 1'
#
loop_
_entity.id
_entity.type
_entity.pdbx_description
1 polymer ?
#
loop_
_entity_poly.entity_id
_entity_poly.type
_entity_poly.pdbx_seq_one_letter_code
_entity_poly.pdbx_strand_id
1 'polypeptide(L)'
;MLKSNYTPNLVQRVILFLLLFVSVSCETLDPYYKTQENLDLSIEAFNFEFESKAMNISARFVHPAHRANYKAQSLEMTQRITFFEATILDIKIFKNGVPVVTTSKGPEKGFNRAIVTIRYQLAILPSTKLVTRLVEQEWVLEGEQWMVIPDLSTLLE
;
A
#
# COMPACT_ATOMS: atom_id res chain seq x y z
N MET A 1 43.32 57.19 4.24
CA MET A 1 42.76 55.88 4.63
C MET A 1 41.32 56.06 5.07
N LEU A 2 40.34 55.85 4.18
CA LEU A 2 38.92 55.83 4.58
C LEU A 2 38.52 54.39 4.92
N LYS A 3 38.21 54.12 6.19
CA LYS A 3 37.51 52.90 6.59
C LYS A 3 36.04 53.04 6.16
N SER A 4 35.65 52.28 5.14
CA SER A 4 34.24 52.12 4.77
C SER A 4 33.56 51.23 5.81
N ASN A 5 32.77 51.83 6.71
CA ASN A 5 31.88 51.11 7.61
C ASN A 5 30.64 50.67 6.81
N TYR A 6 30.69 49.48 6.22
CA TYR A 6 29.54 48.89 5.56
C TYR A 6 28.63 48.26 6.63
N THR A 7 27.63 49.01 7.11
CA THR A 7 26.55 48.46 7.92
C THR A 7 25.53 47.81 6.99
N PRO A 8 25.36 46.49 7.00
CA PRO A 8 24.38 45.84 6.14
C PRO A 8 22.97 46.33 6.52
N ASN A 9 22.27 46.86 5.54
CA ASN A 9 20.93 47.44 5.70
C ASN A 9 19.96 46.34 6.16
N LEU A 10 19.00 46.66 7.04
CA LEU A 10 18.03 45.69 7.60
C LEU A 10 17.34 44.86 6.49
N VAL A 11 17.06 45.53 5.37
CA VAL A 11 16.48 44.94 4.15
C VAL A 11 17.38 43.85 3.54
N GLN A 12 18.70 44.05 3.54
CA GLN A 12 19.67 43.09 3.02
C GLN A 12 19.77 41.84 3.91
N ARG A 13 19.62 42.00 5.24
CA ARG A 13 19.55 40.87 6.18
C ARG A 13 18.25 40.08 6.05
N VAL A 14 17.13 40.77 5.82
CA VAL A 14 15.82 40.13 5.62
C VAL A 14 15.77 39.37 4.30
N ILE A 15 16.32 39.92 3.21
CA ILE A 15 16.41 39.24 1.91
C ILE A 15 17.31 38.00 1.99
N LEU A 16 18.45 38.10 2.69
CA LEU A 16 19.35 36.95 2.89
C LEU A 16 18.68 35.84 3.72
N PHE A 17 17.90 36.20 4.75
CA PHE A 17 17.11 35.25 5.54
C PHE A 17 16.00 34.60 4.71
N LEU A 18 15.28 35.37 3.88
CA LEU A 18 14.26 34.83 2.97
C LEU A 18 14.86 33.87 1.94
N LEU A 19 16.04 34.17 1.40
CA LEU A 19 16.75 33.29 0.45
C LEU A 19 17.20 31.97 1.08
N LEU A 20 17.56 31.97 2.37
CA LEU A 20 17.93 30.75 3.10
C LEU A 20 16.74 29.81 3.36
N PHE A 21 15.50 30.31 3.32
CA PHE A 21 14.29 29.49 3.43
C PHE A 21 13.78 28.94 2.09
N VAL A 22 14.30 29.40 0.95
CA VAL A 22 13.94 28.83 -0.38
C VAL A 22 14.72 27.54 -0.67
N SER A 23 15.71 27.21 0.17
CA SER A 23 16.46 25.95 0.13
C SER A 23 15.91 24.89 1.09
N VAL A 24 14.61 24.89 1.41
CA VAL A 24 13.97 23.63 1.79
C VAL A 24 13.94 22.82 0.51
N SER A 25 14.88 21.89 0.41
CA SER A 25 14.96 20.93 -0.68
C SER A 25 13.55 20.41 -0.95
N CYS A 26 13.04 20.70 -2.14
CA CYS A 26 12.08 19.84 -2.77
C CYS A 26 12.84 18.52 -2.97
N GLU A 27 12.95 17.70 -1.92
CA GLU A 27 13.27 16.30 -2.07
C GLU A 27 12.16 15.79 -2.97
N THR A 28 12.45 15.69 -4.26
CA THR A 28 11.66 14.90 -5.18
C THR A 28 11.71 13.49 -4.63
N LEU A 29 10.76 13.15 -3.75
CA LEU A 29 10.46 11.81 -3.33
C LEU A 29 10.51 10.95 -4.59
N ASP A 30 11.39 9.95 -4.59
CA ASP A 30 11.51 9.04 -5.73
C ASP A 30 10.09 8.58 -6.09
N PRO A 31 9.64 8.73 -7.35
CA PRO A 31 8.31 8.31 -7.76
C PRO A 31 8.00 6.85 -7.37
N TYR A 32 9.02 6.02 -7.18
CA TYR A 32 8.86 4.63 -6.73
C TYR A 32 8.49 4.51 -5.25
N TYR A 33 8.96 5.41 -4.38
CA TYR A 33 8.49 5.45 -2.98
C TYR A 33 7.01 5.76 -2.89
N LYS A 34 6.55 6.78 -3.63
CA LYS A 34 5.12 7.13 -3.65
C LYS A 34 4.26 5.97 -4.18
N THR A 35 4.78 5.24 -5.18
CA THR A 35 4.10 4.06 -5.72
C THR A 35 3.97 2.96 -4.67
N GLN A 36 5.00 2.76 -3.84
CA GLN A 36 4.99 1.79 -2.74
C GLN A 36 4.09 2.23 -1.59
N GLU A 37 4.17 3.48 -1.15
CA GLU A 37 3.28 4.03 -0.13
C GLU A 37 1.80 3.88 -0.53
N ASN A 38 1.47 4.19 -1.80
CA ASN A 38 0.11 3.99 -2.32
C ASN A 38 -0.32 2.52 -2.33
N LEU A 39 0.61 1.59 -2.59
CA LEU A 39 0.32 0.16 -2.52
C LEU A 39 0.01 -0.24 -1.07
N ASP A 40 0.86 0.14 -0.12
CA ASP A 40 0.73 -0.20 1.29
C ASP A 40 -0.62 0.30 1.85
N LEU A 41 -0.99 1.56 1.55
CA LEU A 41 -2.28 2.13 1.94
C LEU A 41 -3.46 1.40 1.30
N SER A 42 -3.32 0.94 0.05
CA SER A 42 -4.38 0.19 -0.64
C SER A 42 -4.57 -1.19 -0.03
N ILE A 43 -3.48 -1.88 0.33
CA ILE A 43 -3.49 -3.16 1.03
C ILE A 43 -4.16 -3.02 2.39
N GLU A 44 -3.75 -2.02 3.19
CA GLU A 44 -4.32 -1.77 4.51
C GLU A 44 -5.83 -1.49 4.43
N ALA A 45 -6.24 -0.58 3.55
CA ALA A 45 -7.64 -0.21 3.39
C ALA A 45 -8.51 -1.39 2.91
N PHE A 46 -8.03 -2.16 1.92
CA PHE A 46 -8.75 -3.33 1.44
C PHE A 46 -8.89 -4.40 2.54
N ASN A 47 -7.79 -4.74 3.23
CA ASN A 47 -7.79 -5.78 4.25
C ASN A 47 -8.67 -5.39 5.44
N PHE A 48 -8.60 -4.13 5.90
CA PHE A 48 -9.49 -3.63 6.94
C PHE A 48 -10.97 -3.79 6.57
N GLU A 49 -11.36 -3.39 5.36
CA GLU A 49 -12.74 -3.51 4.89
C GLU A 49 -13.15 -4.97 4.67
N PHE A 50 -12.25 -5.80 4.16
CA PHE A 50 -12.49 -7.22 3.92
C PHE A 50 -12.67 -8.01 5.22
N GLU A 51 -11.76 -7.83 6.18
CA GLU A 51 -11.75 -8.52 7.47
C GLU A 51 -12.92 -8.07 8.37
N SER A 52 -13.33 -6.80 8.26
CA SER A 52 -14.55 -6.27 8.89
C SER A 52 -15.84 -6.67 8.17
N LYS A 53 -15.76 -7.50 7.13
CA LYS A 53 -16.89 -8.00 6.34
C LYS A 53 -17.66 -6.94 5.55
N ALA A 54 -17.05 -5.79 5.27
CA ALA A 54 -17.61 -4.69 4.51
C ALA A 54 -17.45 -4.89 2.98
N MET A 55 -17.92 -6.02 2.45
CA MET A 55 -17.63 -6.50 1.07
C MET A 55 -18.02 -5.52 -0.04
N ASN A 56 -19.05 -4.70 0.18
CA ASN A 56 -19.45 -3.68 -0.78
C ASN A 56 -18.44 -2.53 -0.89
N ILE A 57 -17.77 -2.19 0.21
CA ILE A 57 -16.79 -1.11 0.27
C ILE A 57 -15.45 -1.64 -0.27
N SER A 58 -14.99 -2.80 0.22
CA SER A 58 -13.73 -3.42 -0.23
C SER A 58 -13.69 -3.73 -1.72
N ALA A 59 -14.86 -4.00 -2.34
CA ALA A 59 -14.99 -4.22 -3.78
C ALA A 59 -14.45 -3.06 -4.64
N ARG A 60 -14.27 -1.85 -4.11
CA ARG A 60 -13.67 -0.71 -4.82
C ARG A 60 -12.19 -0.93 -5.16
N PHE A 61 -11.50 -1.75 -4.38
CA PHE A 61 -10.11 -2.14 -4.63
C PHE A 61 -10.01 -3.38 -5.54
N VAL A 62 -11.10 -4.11 -5.75
CA VAL A 62 -11.08 -5.31 -6.58
C VAL A 62 -11.07 -4.93 -8.05
N HIS A 63 -10.15 -5.56 -8.80
CA HIS A 63 -10.02 -5.41 -10.23
C HIS A 63 -11.39 -5.63 -10.93
N PRO A 64 -11.82 -4.75 -11.85
CA PRO A 64 -13.18 -4.78 -12.41
C PRO A 64 -13.59 -6.14 -12.98
N ALA A 65 -12.67 -6.84 -13.66
CA ALA A 65 -12.92 -8.17 -14.23
C ALA A 65 -13.24 -9.25 -13.18
N HIS A 66 -12.81 -9.07 -11.93
CA HIS A 66 -12.98 -10.06 -10.84
C HIS A 66 -14.05 -9.65 -9.83
N ARG A 67 -14.55 -8.41 -9.88
CA ARG A 67 -15.45 -7.83 -8.86
C ARG A 67 -16.77 -8.60 -8.71
N ALA A 68 -17.34 -9.08 -9.82
CA ALA A 68 -18.58 -9.87 -9.78
C ALA A 68 -18.37 -11.21 -9.06
N ASN A 69 -17.30 -11.93 -9.40
CA ASN A 69 -16.95 -13.19 -8.74
C ASN A 69 -16.63 -13.00 -7.26
N TYR A 70 -15.83 -11.97 -6.94
CA TYR A 70 -15.53 -11.57 -5.57
C TYR A 70 -16.79 -11.37 -4.73
N LYS A 71 -17.75 -10.59 -5.23
CA LYS A 71 -19.02 -10.34 -4.52
C LYS A 71 -19.82 -11.63 -4.31
N ALA A 72 -19.90 -12.48 -5.33
CA ALA A 72 -20.62 -13.76 -5.23
C ALA A 72 -20.00 -14.69 -4.16
N GLN A 73 -18.67 -14.86 -4.17
CA GLN A 73 -17.95 -15.72 -3.23
C GLN A 73 -17.92 -15.14 -1.81
N SER A 74 -17.86 -13.81 -1.67
CA SER A 74 -17.77 -13.15 -0.37
C SER A 74 -19.01 -13.38 0.51
N LEU A 75 -20.17 -13.69 -0.07
CA LEU A 75 -21.39 -13.95 0.69
C LEU A 75 -21.21 -15.10 1.68
N GLU A 76 -20.69 -16.24 1.20
CA GLU A 76 -20.44 -17.40 2.06
C GLU A 76 -19.40 -17.08 3.14
N MET A 77 -18.34 -16.36 2.79
CA MET A 77 -17.28 -15.98 3.71
C MET A 77 -17.79 -15.11 4.85
N THR A 78 -18.61 -14.10 4.54
CA THR A 78 -19.17 -13.21 5.58
C THR A 78 -19.98 -13.98 6.62
N GLN A 79 -20.62 -15.07 6.21
CA GLN A 79 -21.42 -15.92 7.08
C GLN A 79 -20.57 -16.91 7.87
N ARG A 80 -19.56 -17.53 7.24
CA ARG A 80 -18.85 -18.68 7.82
C ARG A 80 -17.55 -18.33 8.52
N ILE A 81 -16.85 -17.28 8.10
CA ILE A 81 -15.49 -16.98 8.56
C ILE A 81 -15.52 -15.89 9.63
N THR A 82 -14.73 -16.07 10.68
CA THR A 82 -14.37 -15.01 11.63
C THR A 82 -12.85 -14.85 11.62
N PHE A 83 -12.37 -13.66 11.29
CA PHE A 83 -10.96 -13.31 11.34
C PHE A 83 -10.57 -12.89 12.77
N PHE A 84 -9.44 -13.40 13.25
CA PHE A 84 -8.89 -13.06 14.57
C PHE A 84 -7.58 -12.28 14.45
N GLU A 85 -6.72 -12.70 13.53
CA GLU A 85 -5.44 -12.05 13.27
C GLU A 85 -5.11 -12.14 11.78
N ALA A 86 -4.49 -11.07 11.27
CA ALA A 86 -3.90 -11.03 9.94
C ALA A 86 -2.47 -10.48 10.07
N THR A 87 -1.49 -11.19 9.52
CA THR A 87 -0.09 -10.74 9.47
C THR A 87 0.39 -10.75 8.03
N ILE A 88 0.80 -9.61 7.49
CA ILE A 88 1.55 -9.58 6.22
C ILE A 88 2.94 -10.16 6.50
N LEU A 89 3.28 -11.25 5.81
CA LEU A 89 4.57 -11.94 5.96
C LEU A 89 5.62 -11.42 4.98
N ASP A 90 5.19 -11.11 3.75
CA ASP A 90 6.08 -10.69 2.67
C ASP A 90 5.31 -9.91 1.61
N ILE A 91 6.01 -9.01 0.91
CA ILE A 91 5.52 -8.29 -0.26
C ILE A 91 6.57 -8.39 -1.36
N LYS A 92 6.27 -9.15 -2.41
CA LYS A 92 7.13 -9.27 -3.59
C LYS A 92 6.61 -8.34 -4.68
N ILE A 93 7.47 -7.47 -5.18
CA ILE A 93 7.12 -6.51 -6.25
C ILE A 93 7.74 -6.90 -7.59
N PHE A 94 7.02 -6.61 -8.66
CA PHE A 94 7.37 -7.02 -10.02
C PHE A 94 7.17 -5.87 -11.01
N LYS A 95 8.04 -5.82 -12.02
CA LYS A 95 7.90 -4.98 -13.19
C LYS A 95 7.77 -5.86 -14.42
N ASN A 96 6.62 -5.84 -15.08
CA ASN A 96 6.36 -6.61 -16.29
C ASN A 96 6.67 -8.12 -16.12
N GLY A 97 6.31 -8.68 -14.96
CA GLY A 97 6.55 -10.08 -14.62
C GLY A 97 7.94 -10.41 -14.06
N VAL A 98 8.89 -9.46 -14.07
CA VAL A 98 10.23 -9.66 -13.51
C VAL A 98 10.30 -9.13 -12.09
N PRO A 99 10.83 -9.88 -11.11
CA PRO A 99 11.01 -9.40 -9.74
C PRO A 99 11.86 -8.13 -9.68
N VAL A 100 11.47 -7.17 -8.85
CA VAL A 100 12.25 -5.96 -8.58
C VAL A 100 12.96 -6.11 -7.24
N VAL A 101 14.23 -5.73 -7.19
CA VAL A 101 15.01 -5.73 -5.95
C VAL A 101 14.58 -4.54 -5.11
N THR A 102 14.26 -4.81 -3.84
CA THR A 102 13.96 -3.79 -2.83
C THR A 102 15.22 -3.57 -1.98
N THR A 103 15.64 -2.32 -1.87
CA THR A 103 16.74 -1.91 -1.00
C THR A 103 16.20 -1.22 0.25
N SER A 104 17.08 -0.84 1.19
CA SER A 104 16.68 0.04 2.31
C SER A 104 16.14 1.40 1.86
N LYS A 105 16.35 1.75 0.59
CA LYS A 105 15.82 2.96 -0.04
C LYS A 105 14.59 2.69 -0.93
N GLY A 106 13.88 1.59 -0.70
CA GLY A 106 12.74 1.21 -1.53
C GLY A 106 13.16 0.53 -2.85
N PRO A 107 12.25 0.49 -3.85
CA PRO A 107 12.44 -0.25 -5.09
C PRO A 107 13.50 0.42 -5.97
N GLU A 108 14.43 -0.35 -6.51
CA GLU A 108 15.43 0.20 -7.45
C GLU A 108 14.81 0.66 -8.78
N LYS A 109 13.63 0.15 -9.11
CA LYS A 109 12.90 0.40 -10.36
C LYS A 109 11.41 0.52 -10.06
N GLY A 110 10.70 1.21 -10.93
CA GLY A 110 9.24 1.21 -10.90
C GLY A 110 8.68 -0.19 -11.09
N PHE A 111 7.56 -0.47 -10.45
CA PHE A 111 6.88 -1.76 -10.44
C PHE A 111 5.38 -1.54 -10.73
N ASN A 112 4.69 -2.59 -11.19
CA ASN A 112 3.28 -2.53 -11.58
C ASN A 112 2.46 -3.73 -11.10
N ARG A 113 3.09 -4.62 -10.34
CA ARG A 113 2.45 -5.78 -9.75
C ARG A 113 3.11 -6.10 -8.41
N ALA A 114 2.33 -6.58 -7.46
CA ALA A 114 2.82 -7.10 -6.19
C ALA A 114 2.10 -8.40 -5.82
N ILE A 115 2.79 -9.28 -5.11
CA ILE A 115 2.22 -10.45 -4.46
C ILE A 115 2.43 -10.27 -2.97
N VAL A 116 1.33 -10.18 -2.23
CA VAL A 116 1.32 -9.98 -0.78
C VAL A 116 0.97 -11.31 -0.13
N THR A 117 1.87 -11.86 0.68
CA THR A 117 1.61 -13.10 1.43
C THR A 117 1.08 -12.74 2.81
N ILE A 118 -0.14 -13.17 3.12
CA ILE A 118 -0.80 -12.89 4.39
C ILE A 118 -1.05 -14.19 5.14
N ARG A 119 -0.73 -14.19 6.43
CA ARG A 119 -1.12 -15.24 7.36
C ARG A 119 -2.36 -14.82 8.13
N TYR A 120 -3.44 -15.55 7.93
CA TYR A 120 -4.67 -15.39 8.69
C TYR A 120 -4.76 -16.42 9.81
N GLN A 121 -5.19 -15.97 10.99
CA GLN A 121 -5.82 -16.82 11.99
C GLN A 121 -7.33 -16.60 11.95
N LEU A 122 -8.08 -17.67 11.68
CA LEU A 122 -9.52 -17.59 11.48
C LEU A 122 -10.23 -18.81 12.08
N ALA A 123 -11.54 -18.68 12.31
CA ALA A 123 -12.44 -19.80 12.57
C ALA A 123 -13.47 -19.91 11.46
N ILE A 124 -13.83 -21.14 11.10
CA ILE A 124 -14.78 -21.43 10.01
C ILE A 124 -15.95 -22.24 10.57
N LEU A 125 -17.16 -21.67 10.50
CA LEU A 125 -18.37 -22.36 10.91
C LEU A 125 -18.58 -23.68 10.14
N PRO A 126 -19.11 -24.71 10.82
CA PRO A 126 -19.64 -24.70 12.20
C PRO A 126 -18.57 -24.90 13.30
N SER A 127 -17.29 -25.03 12.95
CA SER A 127 -16.20 -25.21 13.91
C SER A 127 -15.79 -23.88 14.55
N THR A 128 -15.50 -23.90 15.85
CA THR A 128 -14.91 -22.77 16.58
C THR A 128 -13.40 -22.89 16.74
N LYS A 129 -12.79 -23.95 16.18
CA LYS A 129 -11.33 -24.12 16.23
C LYS A 129 -10.66 -23.06 15.35
N LEU A 130 -9.65 -22.42 15.91
CA LEU A 130 -8.74 -21.55 15.17
C LEU A 130 -7.91 -22.38 14.20
N VAL A 131 -7.81 -21.91 12.97
CA VAL A 131 -6.94 -22.45 11.93
C VAL A 131 -6.10 -21.32 11.35
N THR A 132 -4.89 -21.68 10.92
CA THR A 132 -4.00 -20.78 10.19
C THR A 132 -4.16 -21.02 8.69
N ARG A 133 -4.27 -19.94 7.91
CA ARG A 133 -4.28 -19.96 6.44
C ARG A 133 -3.20 -19.00 5.93
N LEU A 134 -2.48 -19.44 4.90
CA LEU A 134 -1.59 -18.58 4.12
C LEU A 134 -2.31 -18.26 2.82
N VAL A 135 -2.47 -16.97 2.55
CA VAL A 135 -3.16 -16.45 1.37
C VAL A 135 -2.21 -15.54 0.62
N GLU A 136 -2.14 -15.72 -0.68
CA GLU A 136 -1.45 -14.78 -1.57
C GLU A 136 -2.49 -13.86 -2.20
N GLN A 137 -2.29 -12.55 -2.04
CA GLN A 137 -3.07 -11.53 -2.73
C GLN A 137 -2.25 -10.95 -3.86
N GLU A 138 -2.75 -11.06 -5.09
CA GLU A 138 -2.16 -10.40 -6.23
C GLU A 138 -2.69 -8.98 -6.37
N TRP A 139 -1.79 -8.02 -6.53
CA TRP A 139 -2.08 -6.60 -6.72
C TRP A 139 -1.48 -6.14 -8.03
N VAL A 140 -2.25 -5.37 -8.80
CA VAL A 140 -1.83 -4.78 -10.09
C VAL A 140 -2.08 -3.28 -10.10
N LEU A 141 -1.17 -2.54 -10.69
CA LEU A 141 -1.31 -1.10 -10.89
C LEU A 141 -1.90 -0.84 -12.27
N GLU A 142 -3.14 -0.34 -12.33
CA GLU A 142 -3.76 0.13 -13.57
C GLU A 142 -4.04 1.63 -13.50
N GLY A 143 -3.51 2.37 -14.46
CA GLY A 143 -3.47 3.84 -14.36
C GLY A 143 -2.69 4.27 -13.12
N GLU A 144 -3.38 4.92 -12.18
CA GLU A 144 -2.80 5.40 -10.92
C GLU A 144 -3.36 4.64 -9.69
N GLN A 145 -4.13 3.57 -9.91
CA GLN A 145 -4.81 2.84 -8.84
C GLN A 145 -4.29 1.42 -8.71
N TRP A 146 -3.96 1.04 -7.47
CA TRP A 146 -3.69 -0.35 -7.11
C TRP A 146 -5.00 -1.12 -6.94
N MET A 147 -5.07 -2.28 -7.58
CA MET A 147 -6.23 -3.15 -7.52
C MET A 147 -5.84 -4.59 -7.22
N VAL A 148 -6.61 -5.23 -6.35
CA VAL A 148 -6.42 -6.63 -5.97
C VAL A 148 -7.16 -7.55 -6.93
N ILE A 149 -6.52 -8.67 -7.25
CA ILE A 149 -7.10 -9.85 -7.89
C ILE A 149 -7.24 -10.90 -6.77
N PRO A 150 -8.39 -10.94 -6.08
CA PRO A 150 -8.54 -11.76 -4.89
C PRO A 150 -8.80 -13.21 -5.28
N ASP A 151 -8.13 -14.14 -4.58
CA ASP A 151 -8.49 -15.55 -4.55
C ASP A 151 -9.03 -15.91 -3.17
N LEU A 152 -10.34 -16.05 -3.09
CA LEU A 152 -11.07 -16.33 -1.86
C LEU A 152 -11.21 -17.83 -1.57
N SER A 153 -10.87 -18.69 -2.52
CA SER A 153 -11.10 -20.14 -2.40
C SER A 153 -10.31 -20.74 -1.23
N THR A 154 -9.07 -20.30 -1.06
CA THR A 154 -8.12 -20.75 -0.03
C THR A 154 -8.56 -20.45 1.41
N LEU A 155 -9.54 -19.55 1.61
CA LEU A 155 -10.04 -19.17 2.93
C LEU A 155 -11.20 -20.04 3.43
N LEU A 156 -11.89 -20.75 2.51
CA LEU A 156 -13.05 -21.60 2.82
C LEU A 156 -12.72 -23.10 2.87
N GLU A 157 -11.53 -23.51 2.42
CA GLU A 157 -10.97 -24.85 2.63
C GLU A 157 -10.66 -25.12 4.10
#